data_AF-A0A2N6VMH1-F1
#
_entry.id   AF-A0A2N6VMH1-F1
#
_cell.length_a   1.000
_cell.length_b   1.000
_cell.length_c   1.000
_cell.angle_alpha   90.00
_cell.angle_beta   90.00
_cell.angle_gamma   90.00
#
_symmetry.space_group_name_H-M   'P 1'
#
loop_
_entity.id
_entity.type
_entity.pdbx_description
1 polymer ?
#
loop_
_entity_poly.entity_id
_entity_poly.type
_entity_poly.pdbx_seq_one_letter_code
_entity_poly.pdbx_strand_id
1 'polypeptide(L)'
;MTKRFKALCVNRADSGTAAIEFIFASVVLLVPVVYIVMAISVLQAGTYATQAIAIDAARYASRHPDTAHTRANATASLHLDDFGLNGTPHHVKFSCSEKCNTPGSTVTAHVETRVALPGIPFVFNSETAGRITVTASHTDIVAPTGGHHEITHSIVGAP
;
A
#
# COMPACT_ATOMS: atom_id res chain seq x y z
N MET A 1 -4.36 62.47 -49.88
CA MET A 1 -5.78 62.14 -50.17
C MET A 1 -6.19 60.96 -49.31
N THR A 2 -7.04 61.23 -48.34
CA THR A 2 -7.46 60.41 -47.20
C THR A 2 -8.54 59.37 -47.58
N LYS A 3 -8.36 58.12 -47.16
CA LYS A 3 -9.46 57.16 -46.92
C LYS A 3 -9.14 56.36 -45.65
N ARG A 4 -9.44 56.94 -44.49
CA ARG A 4 -10.58 56.56 -43.63
C ARG A 4 -10.60 55.08 -43.25
N PHE A 5 -9.98 54.80 -42.11
CA PHE A 5 -10.43 53.83 -41.10
C PHE A 5 -11.96 53.68 -41.13
N LYS A 6 -12.44 52.42 -41.18
CA LYS A 6 -13.54 51.85 -40.36
C LYS A 6 -14.33 50.79 -41.14
N ALA A 7 -14.09 49.54 -40.79
CA ALA A 7 -15.15 48.58 -40.48
C ALA A 7 -14.51 47.45 -39.68
N LEU A 8 -14.80 47.41 -38.39
CA LEU A 8 -14.54 46.25 -37.55
C LEU A 8 -15.26 45.06 -38.19
N CYS A 9 -14.52 44.15 -38.83
CA CYS A 9 -15.03 42.80 -39.02
C CYS A 9 -15.18 42.22 -37.63
N VAL A 10 -16.42 42.25 -37.14
CA VAL A 10 -16.85 41.66 -35.90
C VAL A 10 -16.32 40.22 -35.85
N ASN A 11 -15.62 39.88 -34.76
CA ASN A 11 -15.13 38.54 -34.48
C ASN A 11 -16.35 37.61 -34.38
N ARG A 12 -16.74 36.98 -35.49
CA ARG A 12 -17.95 36.16 -35.61
C ARG A 12 -17.64 34.66 -35.62
N ALA A 13 -16.57 34.26 -34.92
CA ALA A 13 -16.20 32.87 -34.68
C ALA A 13 -16.03 32.53 -33.18
N ASP A 14 -16.34 33.47 -32.27
CA ASP A 14 -16.06 33.34 -30.83
C ASP A 14 -17.31 33.13 -29.96
N SER A 15 -18.50 33.03 -30.56
CA SER A 15 -19.78 33.08 -29.83
C SER A 15 -20.46 31.72 -29.61
N GLY A 16 -19.80 30.61 -29.97
CA GLY A 16 -20.34 29.24 -29.81
C GLY A 16 -19.36 28.24 -29.21
N THR A 17 -18.10 28.62 -29.01
CA THR A 17 -17.03 27.72 -28.54
C THR A 17 -16.75 27.87 -27.05
N ALA A 18 -17.16 28.96 -26.39
CA ALA A 18 -16.84 29.17 -24.97
C ALA A 18 -17.36 28.06 -24.05
N ALA A 19 -18.58 27.56 -24.29
CA ALA A 19 -19.13 26.43 -23.52
C ALA A 19 -18.39 25.12 -23.81
N ILE A 20 -18.04 24.85 -25.08
CA ILE A 20 -17.36 23.60 -25.46
C ILE A 20 -15.90 23.60 -25.04
N GLU A 21 -15.21 24.73 -25.09
CA GLU A 21 -13.84 24.93 -24.63
C GLU A 21 -13.77 24.79 -23.10
N PHE A 22 -14.73 25.36 -22.37
CA PHE A 22 -14.81 25.17 -20.93
C PHE A 22 -15.06 23.71 -20.55
N ILE A 23 -15.98 23.02 -21.23
CA ILE A 23 -16.22 21.59 -21.01
C ILE A 23 -14.96 20.78 -21.35
N PHE A 24 -14.31 21.08 -22.47
CA PHE A 24 -13.08 20.42 -22.88
C PHE A 24 -11.96 20.61 -21.84
N ALA A 25 -11.68 21.86 -21.44
CA ALA A 25 -10.70 22.16 -20.40
C ALA A 25 -11.05 21.48 -19.06
N SER A 26 -12.33 21.48 -18.68
CA SER A 26 -12.81 20.82 -17.46
C SER A 26 -12.60 19.31 -17.53
N VAL A 27 -12.93 18.64 -18.64
CA VAL A 27 -12.71 17.20 -18.80
C VAL A 27 -11.23 16.87 -18.84
N VAL A 28 -10.44 17.64 -19.58
CA VAL A 28 -8.97 17.49 -19.67
C VAL A 28 -8.32 17.64 -18.30
N LEU A 29 -8.85 18.50 -17.43
CA LEU A 29 -8.38 18.65 -16.05
C LEU A 29 -8.96 17.58 -15.11
N LEU A 30 -10.23 17.20 -15.28
CA LEU A 30 -10.92 16.26 -14.38
C LEU A 30 -10.37 14.84 -14.52
N VAL A 31 -10.11 14.38 -15.74
CA VAL A 31 -9.58 13.03 -16.01
C VAL A 31 -8.28 12.74 -15.25
N PRO A 32 -7.21 13.57 -15.31
CA PRO A 32 -5.99 13.32 -14.57
C PRO A 32 -6.17 13.46 -13.06
N VAL A 33 -7.05 14.34 -12.59
CA VAL A 33 -7.35 14.46 -11.15
C VAL A 33 -8.00 13.18 -10.62
N VAL A 34 -9.02 12.66 -11.31
CA VAL A 34 -9.66 11.40 -10.94
C VAL A 34 -8.67 10.24 -10.97
N TYR A 35 -7.80 10.20 -11.98
CA TYR A 35 -6.74 9.21 -12.06
C TYR A 35 -5.78 9.27 -10.86
N ILE A 36 -5.34 10.46 -10.45
CA ILE A 36 -4.45 10.64 -9.29
C ILE A 36 -5.13 10.14 -8.01
N VAL A 37 -6.40 10.46 -7.80
CA VAL A 37 -7.15 9.99 -6.63
C VAL A 37 -7.20 8.46 -6.61
N MET A 38 -7.55 7.83 -7.74
CA MET A 38 -7.57 6.36 -7.86
C MET A 38 -6.20 5.73 -7.60
N ALA A 39 -5.14 6.30 -8.18
CA ALA A 39 -3.77 5.82 -8.01
C ALA A 39 -3.33 5.90 -6.54
N ILE A 40 -3.60 7.01 -5.87
CA ILE A 40 -3.30 7.20 -4.45
C ILE A 40 -4.08 6.21 -3.60
N SER A 41 -5.37 5.98 -3.87
CA SER A 41 -6.18 5.03 -3.11
C SER A 41 -5.59 3.61 -3.16
N VAL A 42 -5.15 3.15 -4.33
CA VAL A 42 -4.51 1.84 -4.49
C VAL A 42 -3.15 1.77 -3.78
N LEU A 43 -2.35 2.84 -3.85
CA LEU A 43 -1.08 2.91 -3.12
C LEU A 43 -1.28 2.89 -1.61
N GLN A 44 -2.28 3.64 -1.11
CA GLN A 44 -2.64 3.64 0.29
C GLN A 44 -3.05 2.24 0.76
N ALA A 45 -3.91 1.55 0.01
CA ALA A 45 -4.27 0.17 0.29
C ALA A 45 -3.03 -0.73 0.39
N GLY A 46 -2.08 -0.60 -0.55
CA GLY A 46 -0.81 -1.32 -0.53
C GLY A 46 0.07 -1.02 0.68
N THR A 47 0.16 0.24 1.09
CA THR A 47 0.91 0.65 2.29
C THR A 47 0.33 0.07 3.57
N TYR A 48 -1.00 0.08 3.71
CA TYR A 48 -1.67 -0.45 4.89
C TYR A 48 -1.59 -1.98 4.95
N ALA A 49 -1.78 -2.67 3.81
CA ALA A 49 -1.58 -4.11 3.71
C ALA A 49 -0.14 -4.49 4.12
N THR A 50 0.86 -3.84 3.52
CA THR A 50 2.28 -4.13 3.77
C THR A 50 2.66 -3.90 5.23
N GLN A 51 2.12 -2.85 5.85
CA GLN A 51 2.33 -2.57 7.27
C GLN A 51 1.68 -3.62 8.18
N ALA A 52 0.44 -4.03 7.88
CA ALA A 52 -0.24 -5.08 8.64
C ALA A 52 0.53 -6.40 8.59
N ILE A 53 1.06 -6.75 7.41
CA ILE A 53 1.92 -7.93 7.23
C ILE A 53 3.18 -7.83 8.07
N ALA A 54 3.85 -6.69 8.09
CA ALA A 54 5.09 -6.52 8.87
C ALA A 54 4.83 -6.71 10.37
N ILE A 55 3.75 -6.12 10.88
CA ILE A 55 3.35 -6.24 12.28
C ILE A 55 3.04 -7.70 12.63
N ASP A 56 2.20 -8.37 11.84
CA ASP A 56 1.80 -9.75 12.12
C ASP A 56 2.96 -10.74 11.95
N ALA A 57 3.80 -10.55 10.95
CA ALA A 57 4.98 -11.37 10.72
C ALA A 57 5.98 -11.25 11.87
N ALA A 58 6.28 -10.03 12.33
CA ALA A 58 7.18 -9.82 13.47
C ALA A 58 6.63 -10.43 14.76
N ARG A 59 5.34 -10.23 15.06
CA ARG A 59 4.67 -10.81 16.23
C ARG A 59 4.63 -12.33 16.23
N TYR A 60 4.49 -12.93 15.05
CA TYR A 60 4.51 -14.38 14.93
C TYR A 60 5.94 -14.91 15.04
N ALA A 61 6.89 -14.26 14.36
CA ALA A 61 8.31 -14.63 14.38
C ALA A 61 8.92 -14.52 15.79
N SER A 62 8.45 -13.58 16.62
CA SER A 62 8.91 -13.43 18.00
C SER A 62 8.53 -14.59 18.93
N ARG A 63 7.58 -15.43 18.50
CA ARG A 63 7.08 -16.60 19.26
C ARG A 63 7.43 -17.93 18.59
N HIS A 64 7.44 -17.98 17.26
CA HIS A 64 7.60 -19.19 16.47
C HIS A 64 8.60 -18.95 15.31
N PRO A 65 9.90 -18.79 15.59
CA PRO A 65 10.90 -18.45 14.57
C PRO A 65 11.03 -19.51 13.47
N ASP A 66 10.88 -20.80 13.80
CA ASP A 66 11.09 -21.91 12.87
C ASP A 66 10.05 -21.96 11.74
N THR A 67 8.82 -21.54 12.02
CA THR A 67 7.69 -21.54 11.05
C THR A 67 7.37 -20.14 10.54
N ALA A 68 8.16 -19.12 10.92
CA ALA A 68 7.88 -17.71 10.66
C ALA A 68 7.73 -17.39 9.17
N HIS A 69 8.62 -17.89 8.32
CA HIS A 69 8.58 -17.63 6.88
C HIS A 69 7.32 -18.18 6.20
N THR A 70 6.99 -19.45 6.47
CA THR A 70 5.81 -20.10 5.88
C THR A 70 4.53 -19.41 6.34
N ARG A 71 4.42 -19.09 7.63
CA ARG A 71 3.26 -18.37 8.17
C ARG A 71 3.16 -16.96 7.61
N ALA A 72 4.28 -16.22 7.55
CA ALA A 72 4.29 -14.85 7.07
C ALA A 72 3.86 -14.73 5.61
N ASN A 73 4.28 -15.66 4.74
CA ASN A 73 3.81 -15.69 3.35
C ASN A 73 2.30 -15.98 3.25
N ALA A 74 1.78 -16.91 4.06
CA ALA A 74 0.35 -17.21 4.08
C ALA A 74 -0.49 -16.04 4.61
N THR A 75 -0.03 -15.37 5.67
CA THR A 75 -0.71 -14.16 6.18
C THR A 75 -0.54 -12.97 5.23
N ALA A 76 0.57 -12.89 4.49
CA ALA A 76 0.78 -11.85 3.48
C ALA A 76 -0.25 -11.93 2.36
N SER A 77 -0.53 -13.13 1.84
CA SER A 77 -1.61 -13.30 0.86
C SER A 77 -2.98 -12.88 1.41
N LEU A 78 -3.29 -13.24 2.67
CA LEU A 78 -4.57 -12.87 3.28
C LEU A 78 -4.72 -11.35 3.44
N HIS A 79 -3.71 -10.67 3.99
CA HIS A 79 -3.73 -9.22 4.14
C HIS A 79 -3.82 -8.51 2.79
N LEU A 80 -3.09 -8.98 1.77
CA LEU A 80 -3.21 -8.41 0.42
C LEU A 80 -4.62 -8.60 -0.14
N ASP A 81 -5.23 -9.76 0.06
CA ASP A 81 -6.58 -10.04 -0.39
C ASP A 81 -7.63 -9.14 0.31
N ASP A 82 -7.46 -8.87 1.62
CA ASP A 82 -8.32 -7.96 2.38
C ASP A 82 -8.34 -6.52 1.83
N PHE A 83 -7.22 -6.10 1.23
CA PHE A 83 -7.08 -4.80 0.59
C PHE A 83 -7.35 -4.83 -0.93
N GLY A 84 -7.84 -5.95 -1.47
CA GLY A 84 -8.15 -6.12 -2.90
C GLY A 84 -6.91 -6.20 -3.81
N LEU A 85 -5.76 -6.57 -3.26
CA LEU A 85 -4.46 -6.66 -3.94
C LEU A 85 -4.07 -8.12 -4.24
N ASN A 86 -5.04 -8.92 -4.67
CA ASN A 86 -4.90 -10.37 -4.84
C ASN A 86 -3.76 -10.72 -5.80
N GLY A 87 -2.94 -11.71 -5.42
CA GLY A 87 -1.82 -12.18 -6.24
C GLY A 87 -0.70 -11.15 -6.42
N THR A 88 -0.68 -10.07 -5.62
CA THR A 88 0.40 -9.09 -5.65
C THR A 88 1.72 -9.74 -5.20
N PRO A 89 2.81 -9.63 -5.99
CA PRO A 89 4.12 -10.13 -5.60
C PRO A 89 4.58 -9.40 -4.34
N HIS A 90 4.99 -10.20 -3.36
CA HIS A 90 5.47 -9.74 -2.08
C HIS A 90 6.67 -10.56 -1.63
N HIS A 91 7.50 -9.96 -0.78
CA HIS A 91 8.66 -10.60 -0.18
C HIS A 91 8.73 -10.25 1.30
N VAL A 92 8.84 -11.26 2.16
CA VAL A 92 9.04 -11.09 3.61
C VAL A 92 10.45 -11.58 3.98
N LYS A 93 11.20 -10.72 4.67
CA LYS A 93 12.53 -11.03 5.21
C LYS A 93 12.53 -10.78 6.71
N PHE A 94 13.29 -11.57 7.46
CA PHE A 94 13.49 -11.37 8.89
C PHE A 94 14.95 -11.02 9.16
N SER A 95 15.18 -10.10 10.10
CA SER A 95 16.49 -9.81 10.66
C SER A 95 16.41 -9.85 12.18
N CYS A 96 17.32 -10.56 12.83
CA CYS A 96 17.36 -10.70 14.29
C CYS A 96 18.60 -10.00 14.84
N SER A 97 18.49 -9.38 16.02
CA SER A 97 19.63 -8.73 16.68
C SER A 97 20.73 -9.72 17.05
N GLU A 98 20.32 -10.93 17.43
CA GLU A 98 21.17 -12.10 17.65
C GLU A 98 20.54 -13.31 16.93
N LYS A 99 20.25 -14.40 17.67
CA LYS A 99 19.45 -15.52 17.16
C LYS A 99 17.97 -15.26 17.42
N CYS A 100 17.14 -15.59 16.44
CA CYS A 100 15.69 -15.38 16.50
C CYS A 100 14.98 -16.24 17.56
N ASN A 101 15.69 -17.17 18.19
CA ASN A 101 15.20 -18.03 19.27
C ASN A 101 15.79 -17.69 20.64
N THR A 102 16.58 -16.62 20.77
CA THR A 102 17.12 -16.17 22.06
C THR A 102 16.08 -15.29 22.78
N PRO A 103 15.63 -15.65 23.99
CA PRO A 103 14.81 -14.78 24.83
C PRO A 103 15.40 -13.37 24.99
N GLY A 104 14.56 -12.34 24.79
CA GLY A 104 14.98 -10.94 24.92
C GLY A 104 15.73 -10.38 23.71
N SER A 105 16.03 -11.19 22.68
CA SER A 105 16.49 -10.66 21.39
C SER A 105 15.33 -9.98 20.64
N THR A 106 15.64 -9.20 19.61
CA THR A 106 14.61 -8.61 18.74
C THR A 106 14.59 -9.28 17.38
N VAL A 107 13.39 -9.39 16.82
CA VAL A 107 13.15 -9.81 15.44
C VAL A 107 12.45 -8.69 14.69
N THR A 108 13.00 -8.31 13.55
CA THR A 108 12.43 -7.31 12.64
C THR A 108 11.96 -8.02 11.37
N ALA A 109 10.68 -7.87 11.04
CA ALA A 109 10.14 -8.25 9.75
C ALA A 109 10.27 -7.07 8.79
N HIS A 110 10.80 -7.32 7.59
CA HIS A 110 10.85 -6.40 6.46
C HIS A 110 9.97 -6.97 5.35
N VAL A 111 9.00 -6.20 4.93
CA VAL A 111 8.03 -6.59 3.91
C VAL A 111 8.15 -5.65 2.73
N GLU A 112 8.20 -6.22 1.54
CA GLU A 112 8.18 -5.51 0.27
C GLU A 112 7.00 -6.01 -0.56
N THR A 113 6.18 -5.08 -1.05
CA THR A 113 5.01 -5.38 -1.89
C THR A 113 5.08 -4.55 -3.17
N ARG A 114 4.86 -5.18 -4.33
CA ARG A 114 4.89 -4.49 -5.64
C ARG A 114 3.48 -4.19 -6.13
N VAL A 115 2.91 -3.05 -5.78
CA VAL A 115 1.52 -2.66 -6.07
C VAL A 115 1.38 -2.21 -7.52
N ALA A 116 0.40 -2.75 -8.25
CA ALA A 116 0.11 -2.32 -9.63
C ALA A 116 -0.80 -1.09 -9.66
N LEU A 117 -0.46 -0.09 -10.48
CA LEU A 117 -1.26 1.12 -10.65
C LEU A 117 -2.44 0.91 -11.60
N PRO A 118 -3.62 1.48 -11.29
CA PRO A 118 -4.79 1.36 -12.15
C PRO A 118 -4.58 2.13 -13.46
N GLY A 119 -4.98 1.54 -14.59
CA GLY A 119 -5.08 2.26 -15.86
C GLY A 119 -3.76 2.60 -16.57
N ILE A 120 -2.60 2.09 -16.12
CA ILE A 120 -1.35 2.15 -16.89
C ILE A 120 -1.35 0.98 -17.90
N PRO A 121 -1.59 1.22 -19.20
CA PRO A 121 -1.50 0.18 -20.21
C PRO A 121 -0.03 -0.03 -20.59
N PHE A 122 0.31 -1.28 -20.95
CA PHE A 122 1.37 -1.84 -21.80
C PHE A 122 2.30 -0.95 -22.69
N VAL A 123 2.15 0.37 -22.75
CA VAL A 123 3.01 1.30 -23.50
C VAL A 123 4.44 1.33 -22.94
N PHE A 124 4.60 0.97 -21.67
CA PHE A 124 5.88 0.71 -21.04
C PHE A 124 6.05 -0.82 -20.95
N ASN A 125 7.22 -1.31 -21.32
CA ASN A 125 7.60 -2.73 -21.35
C ASN A 125 7.10 -3.57 -20.14
N SER A 126 6.56 -4.74 -20.49
CA SER A 126 5.70 -5.64 -19.70
C SER A 126 6.25 -6.19 -18.37
N GLU A 127 7.49 -5.91 -17.98
CA GLU A 127 8.09 -6.56 -16.78
C GLU A 127 8.21 -5.63 -15.56
N THR A 128 8.26 -4.31 -15.77
CA THR A 128 8.44 -3.33 -14.68
C THR A 128 7.45 -2.18 -14.75
N ALA A 129 6.73 -2.05 -15.86
CA ALA A 129 5.80 -0.97 -16.09
C ALA A 129 4.62 -0.98 -15.11
N GLY A 130 4.44 0.12 -14.40
CA GLY A 130 3.23 0.39 -13.61
C GLY A 130 3.16 -0.33 -12.27
N ARG A 131 4.27 -0.85 -11.73
CA ARG A 131 4.34 -1.32 -10.34
C ARG A 131 5.15 -0.39 -9.47
N ILE A 132 4.60 -0.03 -8.31
CA ILE A 132 5.30 0.74 -7.28
C ILE A 132 5.63 -0.21 -6.13
N THR A 133 6.91 -0.21 -5.74
CA THR A 133 7.36 -0.95 -4.57
C THR A 133 7.04 -0.16 -3.30
N VAL A 134 6.33 -0.80 -2.39
CA VAL A 134 6.02 -0.30 -1.05
C VAL A 134 6.73 -1.20 -0.04
N THR A 135 7.40 -0.59 0.92
CA THR A 135 8.11 -1.30 1.98
C THR A 135 7.56 -0.95 3.35
N ALA A 136 7.58 -1.92 4.26
CA ALA A 136 7.26 -1.71 5.66
C ALA A 136 8.16 -2.59 6.53
N SER A 137 8.39 -2.15 7.77
CA SER A 137 9.10 -2.97 8.75
C SER A 137 8.53 -2.81 10.15
N HIS A 138 8.58 -3.89 10.92
CA HIS A 138 8.16 -3.90 12.31
C HIS A 138 9.09 -4.77 13.13
N THR A 139 9.39 -4.35 14.35
CA THR A 139 10.28 -5.06 15.28
C THR A 139 9.50 -5.48 16.51
N ASP A 140 9.67 -6.74 16.94
CA ASP A 140 9.10 -7.27 18.17
C ASP A 140 10.18 -7.98 19.00
N ILE A 141 9.92 -8.12 20.30
CA ILE A 141 10.82 -8.78 21.26
C ILE A 141 10.51 -10.28 21.32
N VAL A 142 11.54 -11.11 21.25
CA VAL A 142 11.41 -12.56 21.41
C VAL A 142 11.06 -12.84 22.86
N ALA A 143 9.85 -13.34 23.07
CA ALA A 143 9.37 -13.64 24.41
C ALA A 143 10.26 -14.73 25.03
N PRO A 144 10.59 -14.65 26.33
CA PRO A 144 11.18 -15.78 27.02
C PRO A 144 10.24 -16.97 26.88
N THR A 145 10.76 -18.10 26.42
CA THR A 145 10.09 -19.40 26.55
C THR A 145 10.03 -19.76 28.03
N GLY A 146 9.17 -19.07 28.77
CA GLY A 146 8.97 -19.19 30.20
C GLY A 146 7.76 -20.04 30.49
N GLY A 147 8.04 -21.23 31.02
CA GLY A 147 7.23 -22.22 31.74
C GLY A 147 5.72 -22.04 31.80
N HIS A 148 5.01 -23.16 31.58
CA HIS A 148 3.64 -23.38 32.02
C HIS A 148 3.42 -22.83 33.43
N HIS A 149 2.83 -21.64 33.55
CA HIS A 149 2.18 -21.26 34.79
C HIS A 149 0.87 -22.04 34.78
N GLU A 150 0.92 -23.22 35.37
CA GLU A 150 -0.27 -23.96 35.76
C GLU A 150 -1.07 -23.02 36.67
N ILE A 151 -2.12 -22.43 36.11
CA ILE A 151 -3.03 -21.56 36.85
C ILE A 151 -3.89 -22.50 37.73
N THR A 152 -3.33 -22.92 38.85
CA THR A 152 -4.11 -23.57 39.91
C THR A 152 -5.05 -22.51 40.46
N HIS A 153 -6.30 -22.54 40.00
CA HIS A 153 -7.42 -21.81 40.57
C HIS A 153 -7.50 -22.13 42.07
N SER A 154 -6.99 -21.24 42.91
CA SER A 154 -7.23 -21.28 44.34
C SER A 154 -8.59 -20.63 44.60
N ILE A 155 -9.65 -21.45 44.55
CA ILE A 155 -10.94 -21.08 45.12
C ILE A 155 -10.79 -21.18 46.63
N VAL A 156 -10.35 -20.08 47.26
CA VAL A 156 -10.50 -19.90 48.70
C VAL A 156 -11.84 -19.24 48.91
N GLY A 157 -12.81 -20.04 49.34
CA GLY A 157 -14.07 -19.55 49.87
C GLY A 157 -13.86 -18.85 51.21
N ALA A 158 -14.71 -17.86 51.48
CA ALA A 158 -15.18 -17.45 52.81
C ALA A 158 -16.10 -16.23 52.66
N PRO A 159 -16.93 -15.94 53.66
CA PRO A 159 -17.91 -16.80 54.33
C PRO A 159 -19.36 -16.42 54.00
#